data_AF-M7PN42-F1
#
_entry.id   AF-M7PN42-F1
#
_cell.length_a   1.000
_cell.length_b   1.000
_cell.length_c   1.000
_cell.angle_alpha   90.00
_cell.angle_beta   90.00
_cell.angle_gamma   90.00
#
_symmetry.space_group_name_H-M   'P 1'
#
loop_
_entity.id
_entity.type
_entity.pdbx_description
1 polymer ?
#
loop_
_entity_poly.entity_id
_entity_poly.type
_entity_poly.pdbx_seq_one_letter_code
_entity_poly.pdbx_strand_id
1 'polypeptide(L)'
;SAARRHYLGTEVARSIAMEKLIRTDQKISSLSHQEFAVFRMVAEGLSINEIANSLTLAPKTVSNYKTNMMRKLGTTKLADIIFLAQKIGLIHSPHK
;
A
#
# COMPACT_ATOMS: atom_id res chain seq x y z
N SER A 1 37.69 21.71 -8.80
CA SER A 1 36.38 21.51 -8.15
C SER A 1 35.96 20.06 -8.28
N ALA A 2 36.21 19.25 -7.24
CA ALA A 2 36.07 17.79 -7.30
C ALA A 2 34.61 17.35 -7.08
N ALA A 3 34.18 16.42 -7.92
CA ALA A 3 32.84 15.86 -7.98
C ALA A 3 32.44 15.23 -6.64
N ARG A 4 31.37 15.76 -6.03
CA ARG A 4 30.64 15.12 -4.93
C ARG A 4 29.79 13.98 -5.51
N ARG A 5 30.46 12.96 -6.04
CA ARG A 5 29.82 11.71 -6.45
C ARG A 5 29.44 10.99 -5.16
N HIS A 6 28.17 11.09 -4.79
CA HIS A 6 27.58 10.38 -3.66
C HIS A 6 27.56 8.87 -3.96
N TYR A 7 28.72 8.23 -3.85
CA TYR A 7 28.85 6.79 -3.67
C TYR A 7 28.51 6.46 -2.21
N LEU A 8 27.24 6.65 -1.83
CA LEU A 8 26.70 5.77 -0.80
C LEU A 8 26.67 4.41 -1.47
N GLY A 9 27.69 3.59 -1.16
CA GLY A 9 28.02 2.38 -1.91
C GLY A 9 26.80 1.52 -2.17
N THR A 10 26.83 0.76 -3.27
CA THR A 10 25.78 -0.20 -3.65
C THR A 10 25.28 -1.05 -2.49
N GLU A 11 26.15 -1.37 -1.52
CA GLU A 11 25.81 -2.08 -0.28
C GLU A 11 24.91 -1.27 0.66
N VAL A 12 25.16 0.02 0.85
CA VAL A 12 24.31 0.91 1.67
C VAL A 12 22.95 1.08 0.99
N ALA A 13 22.93 1.32 -0.33
CA ALA A 13 21.69 1.42 -1.09
C ALA A 13 20.86 0.13 -1.02
N ARG A 14 21.51 -1.03 -1.11
CA ARG A 14 20.88 -2.35 -0.97
C ARG A 14 20.29 -2.54 0.43
N SER A 15 21.03 -2.22 1.48
CA SER A 15 20.55 -2.32 2.87
C SER A 15 19.32 -1.46 3.13
N ILE A 16 19.31 -0.21 2.62
CA ILE A 16 18.15 0.68 2.70
C ILE A 16 16.96 0.10 1.92
N ALA A 17 17.19 -0.43 0.71
CA ALA A 17 16.13 -1.06 -0.08
C ALA A 17 15.54 -2.29 0.64
N MET A 18 16.39 -3.12 1.24
CA MET A 18 15.98 -4.27 2.06
C MET A 18 15.15 -3.84 3.27
N GLU A 19 15.60 -2.84 4.02
CA GLU A 19 14.86 -2.32 5.18
C GLU A 19 13.48 -1.81 4.76
N LYS A 20 13.40 -1.10 3.63
CA LYS A 20 12.14 -0.60 3.08
C LYS A 20 11.21 -1.75 2.66
N LEU A 21 11.74 -2.85 2.11
CA LEU A 21 10.96 -4.06 1.80
C LEU A 21 10.37 -4.67 3.07
N ILE A 22 11.20 -4.91 4.10
CA ILE A 22 10.78 -5.49 5.38
C ILE A 22 9.72 -4.63 6.06
N ARG A 23 9.93 -3.31 6.14
CA ARG A 23 8.94 -2.37 6.70
C ARG A 23 7.63 -2.37 5.92
N THR A 24 7.69 -2.57 4.61
CA THR A 24 6.49 -2.65 3.77
C THR A 24 5.68 -3.90 4.12
N ASP A 25 6.35 -5.04 4.19
CA ASP A 25 5.73 -6.33 4.55
C ASP A 25 5.08 -6.27 5.94
N GLN A 26 5.80 -5.75 6.94
CA GLN A 26 5.27 -5.58 8.30
C GLN A 26 4.02 -4.70 8.34
N LYS A 27 3.99 -3.60 7.57
CA LYS A 27 2.83 -2.71 7.50
C LYS A 27 1.61 -3.41 6.90
N ILE A 28 1.80 -4.19 5.84
CA ILE A 28 0.73 -4.93 5.18
C ILE A 28 0.22 -6.04 6.11
N SER A 29 1.12 -6.77 6.76
CA SER A 29 0.80 -7.80 7.77
C SER A 29 0.11 -7.24 9.01
N SER A 30 0.19 -5.93 9.29
CA SER A 30 -0.51 -5.28 10.40
C SER A 30 -2.00 -4.98 10.12
N LEU A 31 -2.44 -5.14 8.87
CA LEU A 31 -3.83 -4.97 8.49
C LEU A 31 -4.67 -6.12 9.05
N SER A 32 -5.82 -5.78 9.62
CA SER A 32 -6.86 -6.77 9.91
C SER A 32 -7.44 -7.33 8.61
N HIS A 33 -8.13 -8.47 8.70
CA HIS A 33 -8.82 -9.08 7.57
C HIS A 33 -9.74 -8.10 6.82
N GLN A 34 -10.48 -7.27 7.55
CA GLN A 34 -11.38 -6.27 6.95
C GLN A 34 -10.62 -5.13 6.27
N GLU A 35 -9.54 -4.64 6.88
CA GLU A 35 -8.70 -3.61 6.27
C GLU A 35 -7.95 -4.13 5.05
N PHE A 36 -7.52 -5.39 5.05
CA PHE A 36 -6.89 -6.03 3.90
C PHE A 36 -7.88 -6.25 2.75
N ALA A 37 -9.12 -6.64 3.04
CA ALA A 37 -10.17 -6.73 2.04
C ALA A 37 -10.42 -5.36 1.37
N VAL A 38 -10.56 -4.30 2.18
CA VAL A 38 -10.70 -2.92 1.66
C VAL A 38 -9.45 -2.49 0.88
N PHE A 39 -8.24 -2.82 1.35
CA PHE A 39 -6.98 -2.54 0.65
C PHE A 39 -6.98 -3.11 -0.77
N ARG A 40 -7.32 -4.39 -0.91
CA ARG A 40 -7.40 -5.07 -2.20
C ARG A 40 -8.34 -4.37 -3.15
N MET A 41 -9.57 -4.14 -2.72
CA MET A 41 -10.62 -3.59 -3.59
C MET A 41 -10.36 -2.12 -3.96
N VAL A 42 -9.76 -1.33 -3.05
CA VAL A 42 -9.29 0.02 -3.37
C VAL A 42 -8.18 -0.03 -4.41
N ALA A 43 -7.25 -0.97 -4.31
CA ALA A 43 -6.17 -1.14 -5.28
C ALA A 43 -6.69 -1.59 -6.67
N GLU A 44 -7.80 -2.34 -6.69
CA GLU A 44 -8.54 -2.72 -7.90
C GLU A 44 -9.37 -1.57 -8.50
N GLY A 45 -9.44 -0.41 -7.82
CA GLY A 45 -10.10 0.79 -8.32
C GLY A 45 -11.58 0.91 -7.95
N LEU A 46 -12.09 0.07 -7.04
CA LEU A 46 -13.48 0.12 -6.62
C LEU A 46 -13.74 1.33 -5.72
N SER A 47 -14.94 1.92 -5.89
CA SER A 47 -15.44 3.00 -5.04
C SER A 47 -15.88 2.48 -3.67
N ILE A 48 -16.01 3.38 -2.69
CA ILE A 48 -16.48 3.05 -1.34
C ILE A 48 -17.85 2.36 -1.36
N ASN A 49 -18.74 2.75 -2.26
CA ASN A 49 -20.07 2.16 -2.37
C ASN A 49 -20.03 0.74 -2.96
N GLU A 50 -19.19 0.49 -3.96
CA GLU A 50 -18.99 -0.85 -4.52
C GLU A 50 -18.39 -1.80 -3.48
N ILE A 51 -17.40 -1.33 -2.72
CA ILE A 51 -16.79 -2.09 -1.62
C ILE A 51 -17.81 -2.38 -0.51
N ALA A 52 -18.61 -1.37 -0.14
CA ALA A 52 -19.66 -1.52 0.87
C ALA A 52 -20.66 -2.60 0.47
N ASN A 53 -21.12 -2.59 -0.78
CA ASN A 53 -22.00 -3.62 -1.32
C ASN A 53 -21.32 -4.99 -1.32
N SER A 54 -20.08 -5.10 -1.78
CA SER A 54 -19.36 -6.38 -1.85
C SER A 54 -19.08 -7.00 -0.48
N LEU A 55 -18.88 -6.18 0.56
CA LEU A 55 -18.63 -6.65 1.92
C LEU A 55 -19.90 -6.74 2.77
N THR A 56 -21.06 -6.36 2.22
CA THR A 56 -22.33 -6.24 2.97
C THR A 56 -22.17 -5.33 4.21
N LEU A 57 -21.54 -4.17 4.03
CA LEU A 57 -21.25 -3.18 5.06
C LEU A 57 -21.83 -1.82 4.72
N ALA A 58 -21.98 -0.95 5.71
CA ALA A 58 -22.30 0.44 5.47
C ALA A 58 -21.12 1.20 4.83
N PRO A 59 -21.34 2.16 3.91
CA PRO A 59 -20.28 2.98 3.32
C PRO A 59 -19.41 3.72 4.36
N LYS A 60 -20.01 4.11 5.49
CA LYS A 60 -19.29 4.73 6.60
C LYS A 60 -18.30 3.77 7.27
N THR A 61 -18.67 2.50 7.41
CA THR A 61 -17.81 1.45 7.97
C THR A 61 -16.62 1.20 7.04
N VAL A 62 -16.86 1.09 5.73
CA VAL A 62 -15.78 0.98 4.73
C VAL A 62 -14.86 2.21 4.77
N SER A 63 -15.41 3.42 4.90
CA SER A 63 -14.62 4.64 5.04
C SER A 63 -13.72 4.62 6.27
N ASN A 64 -14.23 4.09 7.40
CA ASN A 64 -13.45 3.92 8.62
C ASN A 64 -12.33 2.89 8.44
N TYR A 65 -12.61 1.74 7.83
CA TYR A 65 -11.58 0.74 7.50
C TYR A 65 -10.52 1.32 6.55
N LYS A 66 -10.93 2.04 5.50
CA LYS A 66 -10.00 2.73 4.59
C LYS A 66 -9.10 3.71 5.34
N THR A 67 -9.65 4.48 6.26
CA THR A 67 -8.90 5.45 7.07
C THR A 67 -7.90 4.76 7.99
N ASN A 68 -8.32 3.71 8.69
CA ASN A 68 -7.46 2.95 9.60
C ASN A 68 -6.35 2.21 8.84
N MET A 69 -6.69 1.57 7.71
CA MET A 69 -5.76 0.95 6.79
C MET A 69 -4.71 1.96 6.30
N MET A 70 -5.12 3.13 5.80
CA MET A 70 -4.22 4.20 5.36
C MET A 70 -3.28 4.66 6.49
N ARG A 71 -3.80 4.80 7.71
CA ARG A 71 -2.99 5.12 8.89
C ARG A 71 -1.95 4.03 9.19
N LYS A 72 -2.32 2.76 9.15
CA LYS A 72 -1.42 1.62 9.38
C LYS A 72 -0.33 1.51 8.31
N LEU A 73 -0.70 1.70 7.05
CA LEU A 73 0.24 1.72 5.93
C LEU A 73 1.12 2.99 5.93
N GLY A 74 0.70 4.04 6.63
CA GLY A 74 1.40 5.32 6.69
C GLY A 74 1.34 6.07 5.37
N THR A 75 0.21 5.98 4.65
CA THR A 75 -0.03 6.72 3.41
C THR A 75 -1.44 7.33 3.41
N THR A 76 -1.60 8.44 2.68
CA THR A 76 -2.87 9.10 2.43
C THR A 76 -3.24 9.11 0.94
N LYS A 77 -2.39 8.56 0.06
CA LYS A 77 -2.52 8.67 -1.39
C LYS A 77 -2.93 7.34 -2.01
N LEU A 78 -3.87 7.38 -2.95
CA LEU A 78 -4.29 6.19 -3.70
C LEU A 78 -3.14 5.57 -4.50
N ALA A 79 -2.27 6.40 -5.08
CA ALA A 79 -1.10 5.92 -5.84
C ALA A 79 -0.17 5.04 -5.01
N ASP A 80 0.03 5.36 -3.72
CA ASP A 80 0.85 4.55 -2.82
C ASP A 80 0.18 3.21 -2.53
N ILE A 81 -1.15 3.17 -2.41
CA ILE A 81 -1.91 1.92 -2.23
C ILE A 81 -1.75 1.01 -3.45
N ILE A 82 -1.90 1.58 -4.66
CA ILE A 82 -1.71 0.85 -5.93
C ILE A 82 -0.27 0.32 -6.01
N PHE A 83 0.72 1.15 -5.72
CA PHE A 83 2.13 0.75 -5.72
C PHE A 83 2.42 -0.38 -4.72
N LEU A 84 1.86 -0.30 -3.50
CA LEU A 84 1.99 -1.35 -2.49
C LEU A 84 1.33 -2.66 -2.94
N ALA A 85 0.15 -2.59 -3.56
CA ALA A 85 -0.56 -3.76 -4.07
C ALA A 85 0.19 -4.43 -5.24
N GLN A 86 0.77 -3.65 -6.15
CA GLN A 86 1.64 -4.16 -7.22
C GLN A 86 2.89 -4.84 -6.65
N LYS A 87 3.51 -4.24 -5.64
CA LYS A 87 4.73 -4.76 -5.02
C LYS A 87 4.55 -6.13 -4.37
N ILE A 88 3.35 -6.43 -3.86
CA ILE A 88 3.02 -7.75 -3.28
C ILE A 88 2.34 -8.68 -4.28
N GLY A 89 2.20 -8.29 -5.55
CA GLY A 89 1.55 -9.09 -6.60
C GLY A 89 0.03 -9.21 -6.44
N LEU A 90 -0.61 -8.36 -5.64
CA LEU A 90 -2.05 -8.39 -5.42
C LEU A 90 -2.83 -7.89 -6.63
N ILE A 91 -2.26 -6.91 -7.34
CA ILE A 91 -2.76 -6.45 -8.63
C ILE A 91 -1.60 -6.48 -9.62
N HIS A 92 -1.88 -6.95 -10.83
CA HIS A 92 -1.03 -6.67 -11.98
C HIS A 92 -1.56 -5.39 -12.60
N SER A 93 -0.68 -4.46 -12.96
CA SER A 93 -1.08 -3.20 -13.60
C SER A 93 -2.12 -3.48 -14.70
N PRO A 94 -3.38 -3.05 -14.54
CA PRO A 94 -4.31 -3.11 -15.64
C PRO A 94 -3.85 -2.07 -16.65
N HIS A 95 -3.40 -2.53 -17.82
CA HIS A 95 -3.44 -1.70 -19.01
C HIS A 95 -4.90 -1.32 -19.25
N LYS A 96 -5.24 -0.05 -19.00
CA LYS A 96 -6.31 0.65 -19.69
C LYS A 96 -5.91 2.09 -19.90
#